data_AF-A0A1Y6KDT0-F1
#
_entry.id   AF-A0A1Y6KDT0-F1
#
_cell.length_a   1.000
_cell.length_b   1.000
_cell.length_c   1.000
_cell.angle_alpha   90.00
_cell.angle_beta   90.00
_cell.angle_gamma   90.00
#
_symmetry.space_group_name_H-M   'P 1'
#
loop_
_entity.id
_entity.type
_entity.pdbx_description
1 polymer ?
#
loop_
_entity_poly.entity_id
_entity_poly.type
_entity_poly.pdbx_seq_one_letter_code
_entity_poly.pdbx_strand_id
1 'polypeptide(L)' 'MSTDPDPFEQGERAARENIPAEANPYQDGSEQHALWASGHERIASAREASESEGT' A
#
# COMPACT_ATOMS: atom_id res chain seq x y z
N MET A 1 19.23 -5.27 -14.66
CA MET A 1 18.58 -3.95 -14.55
C MET A 1 17.91 -3.89 -13.18
N SER A 2 18.18 -2.89 -12.35
CA SER A 2 17.37 -2.67 -11.14
C SER A 2 16.00 -2.21 -11.59
N THR A 3 15.02 -3.12 -11.57
CA THR A 3 13.62 -2.73 -11.53
C THR A 3 13.44 -2.11 -10.15
N ASP A 4 13.54 -0.79 -10.07
CA ASP A 4 13.03 -0.10 -8.88
C ASP A 4 11.54 -0.50 -8.77
N PRO A 5 11.12 -1.11 -7.65
CA PRO A 5 9.78 -1.67 -7.56
C PRO A 5 8.77 -0.54 -7.65
N ASP A 6 7.72 -0.72 -8.46
CA ASP A 6 6.67 0.27 -8.65
C ASP A 6 6.13 0.76 -7.28
N PRO A 7 5.98 2.08 -7.06
CA PRO A 7 5.50 2.62 -5.79
C PRO A 7 4.19 1.99 -5.34
N PHE A 8 3.30 1.69 -6.28
CA PHE A 8 2.04 0.98 -6.04
C PHE A 8 2.26 -0.43 -5.44
N GLU A 9 3.14 -1.24 -6.04
CA GLU A 9 3.44 -2.58 -5.55
C GLU A 9 4.17 -2.55 -4.19
N GLN A 10 5.02 -1.54 -3.97
CA GLN A 10 5.62 -1.30 -2.65
C GLN A 10 4.55 -1.00 -1.60
N GLY A 11 3.54 -0.19 -1.94
CA GLY A 11 2.40 0.11 -1.07
C GLY A 11 1.58 -1.12 -0.73
N GLU A 12 1.26 -1.95 -1.74
CA GLU A 12 0.58 -3.23 -1.50
C GLU A 12 1.37 -4.12 -0.54
N ARG A 13 2.69 -4.24 -0.74
CA ARG A 13 3.55 -5.04 0.12
C ARG A 13 3.56 -4.51 1.55
N ALA A 14 3.70 -3.19 1.72
CA ALA A 14 3.70 -2.55 3.03
C ALA A 14 2.40 -2.86 3.81
N ALA A 15 1.24 -2.76 3.16
CA ALA A 15 -0.04 -3.11 3.76
C ALA A 15 -0.14 -4.61 4.13
N ARG A 16 0.43 -5.52 3.32
CA ARG A 16 0.52 -6.96 3.65
C ARG A 16 1.40 -7.19 4.88
N GLU A 17 2.47 -6.42 5.03
CA GLU A 17 3.39 -6.47 6.17
C GLU A 17 2.87 -5.73 7.42
N ASN A 18 1.65 -5.16 7.38
CA ASN A 18 1.07 -4.32 8.44
C ASN A 18 1.86 -3.03 8.73
N ILE A 19 2.61 -2.53 7.76
CA ILE A 19 3.26 -1.23 7.83
C ILE A 19 2.18 -0.15 7.68
N PRO A 20 2.15 0.91 8.50
CA PRO A 20 1.12 1.96 8.39
C PRO A 20 1.30 2.82 7.13
N ALA A 21 0.22 3.42 6.63
CA ALA A 21 0.27 4.28 5.45
C ALA A 21 1.17 5.53 5.66
N GLU A 22 1.34 5.95 6.91
CA GLU A 22 2.22 7.04 7.34
C GLU A 22 3.71 6.74 7.14
N ALA A 23 4.07 5.46 7.00
CA ALA A 23 5.44 5.03 6.73
C ALA A 23 5.77 5.03 5.22
N ASN A 24 4.94 5.71 4.42
CA ASN A 24 5.21 5.95 3.01
C ASN A 24 6.58 6.64 2.85
N PRO A 25 7.55 6.03 2.16
CA PRO A 25 8.90 6.62 2.02
C PRO A 25 8.93 7.80 1.04
N TYR A 26 7.87 8.00 0.25
CA TYR A 26 7.80 9.06 -0.75
C TYR A 26 7.27 10.35 -0.14
N GLN A 27 7.70 11.49 -0.70
CA GLN A 27 7.27 12.80 -0.23
C GLN A 27 5.77 13.00 -0.42
N ASP A 28 5.05 13.43 0.62
CA ASP A 28 3.67 13.86 0.53
C ASP A 28 3.42 14.85 -0.62
N GLY A 29 2.36 14.59 -1.38
CA GLY A 29 1.99 15.36 -2.57
C GLY A 29 2.75 14.97 -3.85
N SER A 30 3.71 14.04 -3.79
CA SER A 30 4.31 13.46 -4.99
C SER A 30 3.43 12.38 -5.62
N GLU A 31 3.61 12.16 -6.93
CA GLU A 31 2.92 11.08 -7.64
C GLU A 31 3.25 9.70 -7.05
N GLN A 32 4.51 9.47 -6.65
CA GLN A 32 4.91 8.22 -6.02
C GLN A 32 4.23 8.00 -4.68
N HIS A 33 4.07 9.06 -3.87
CA HIS A 33 3.31 8.98 -2.61
C HIS A 33 1.87 8.57 -2.86
N ALA A 34 1.20 9.19 -3.84
CA ALA A 34 -0.17 8.84 -4.20
C ALA A 34 -0.31 7.39 -4.72
N LEU A 35 0.62 6.94 -5.56
CA LEU A 35 0.64 5.57 -6.08
C LEU A 35 0.85 4.55 -4.96
N TRP A 36 1.82 4.80 -4.08
CA TRP A 36 2.09 3.93 -2.93
C TRP A 36 0.89 3.86 -1.99
N ALA A 37 0.29 5.01 -1.65
CA ALA A 37 -0.89 5.07 -0.79
C ALA A 37 -2.08 4.31 -1.41
N SER A 38 -2.26 4.41 -2.73
CA SER A 38 -3.33 3.70 -3.44
C SER A 38 -3.15 2.17 -3.40
N GLY A 39 -1.91 1.69 -3.55
CA GLY A 39 -1.60 0.26 -3.43
C GLY A 39 -1.79 -0.24 -1.99
N HIS A 40 -1.40 0.57 -1.01
CA HIS A 40 -1.60 0.27 0.40
C HIS A 40 -3.09 0.12 0.75
N GLU A 41 -3.91 1.11 0.36
CA GLU A 41 -5.36 1.13 0.60
C GLU A 41 -6.06 -0.08 -0.01
N ARG A 42 -5.66 -0.51 -1.21
CA ARG A 42 -6.24 -1.69 -1.87
C ARG A 42 -6.12 -2.96 -1.02
N ILE A 43 -4.96 -3.19 -0.40
CA ILE A 43 -4.75 -4.35 0.46
C ILE A 43 -5.43 -4.15 1.81
N ALA A 44 -5.35 -2.96 2.40
CA ALA A 44 -6.04 -2.66 3.66
C ALA A 44 -7.55 -2.92 3.52
N SER A 45 -8.17 -2.41 2.46
CA SER A 45 -9.58 -2.64 2.13
C SER A 45 -9.90 -4.10 1.86
N ALA A 46 -9.06 -4.82 1.10
CA ALA A 46 -9.25 -6.24 0.84
C ALA A 46 -9.18 -7.10 2.11
N ARG A 47 -8.33 -6.71 3.08
CA ARG A 47 -8.23 -7.38 4.38
C ARG A 47 -9.49 -7.16 5.20
N GLU A 48 -9.99 -5.93 5.31
CA GLU A 48 -11.24 -5.65 6.03
C GLU A 48 -12.46 -6.35 5.40
N ALA A 49 -12.52 -6.42 4.07
CA ALA A 49 -13.56 -7.16 3.37
C ALA A 49 -13.48 -8.67 3.66
N SER A 50 -12.28 -9.25 3.65
CA SER A 50 -12.09 -10.68 3.96
C SER A 50 -12.39 -11.01 5.42
N GLU A 51 -12.19 -10.09 6.36
CA GLU A 51 -12.56 -10.29 7.77
C GLU A 51 -14.06 -10.08 8.03
N SER A 52 -14.75 -9.34 7.15
CA SER A 52 -16.21 -9.13 7.23
C SER A 52 -17.03 -10.32 6.73
N GLU A 53 -16.44 -11.28 6.02
CA GLU A 53 -17.12 -12.49 5.51
C GLU A 53 -17.11 -13.68 6.51
N GLY A 54 -16.71 -13.43 7.76
CA GLY A 54 -16.53 -14.43 8.82
C GLY A 54 -17.55 -14.42 9.97
N THR A 55 -18.69 -13.73 9.84
CA THR A 55 -19.79 -13.74 10.85
C THR A 55 -21.08 -14.28 10.26
#